data_AF-A0A7X0AA59-F1
#
_entry.id   AF-A0A7X0AA59-F1
#
_cell.length_a   1.000
_cell.length_b   1.000
_cell.length_c   1.000
_cell.angle_alpha   90.00
_cell.angle_beta   90.00
_cell.angle_gamma   90.00
#
_symmetry.space_group_name_H-M   'P 1'
#
loop_
_entity.id
_entity.type
_entity.pdbx_description
1 polymer ?
#
loop_
_entity_poly.entity_id
_entity_poly.type
_entity_poly.pdbx_seq_one_letter_code
_entity_poly.pdbx_strand_id
1 'polypeptide(L)'
;MEKKTSRPNLKTKQFSTLHIEIFEQLLVSGKTNWDLNRQFGYTKKSHSVVDHSRKVMYKLLILENLKREENLDKVIYPRLYKFWWKRLLDKNKPALLGKAVVALYYEERSALTRKNC
;
A
#
# COMPACT_ATOMS: atom_id res chain seq x y z
N MET A 1 12.69 -19.53 19.96
CA MET A 1 11.50 -19.08 19.22
C MET A 1 11.68 -17.62 18.84
N GLU A 2 11.99 -17.34 17.57
CA GLU A 2 12.07 -15.97 17.06
C GLU A 2 10.71 -15.28 17.21
N LYS A 3 10.68 -14.18 17.99
CA LYS A 3 9.56 -13.25 17.98
C LYS A 3 9.46 -12.68 16.58
N LYS A 4 8.46 -13.12 15.82
CA LYS A 4 8.02 -12.41 14.61
C LYS A 4 7.56 -11.03 15.04
N THR A 5 8.48 -10.06 15.00
CA THR A 5 8.16 -8.64 15.11
C THR A 5 7.28 -8.31 13.92
N SER A 6 5.96 -8.38 14.14
CA SER A 6 4.99 -7.79 13.22
C SER A 6 5.44 -6.35 13.01
N ARG A 7 5.84 -6.00 11.79
CA ARG A 7 6.26 -4.64 11.45
C ARG A 7 5.20 -3.67 12.00
N PRO A 8 5.62 -2.60 12.70
CA PRO A 8 4.69 -1.76 13.42
C PRO A 8 3.68 -1.15 12.45
N ASN A 9 2.39 -1.34 12.75
CA ASN A 9 1.31 -0.66 12.03
C ASN A 9 1.56 0.85 12.09
N LEU A 10 1.57 1.51 10.93
CA LEU A 10 1.36 2.95 10.86
C LEU A 10 0.13 3.29 11.70
N LYS A 11 0.31 4.00 12.83
CA LYS A 11 -0.79 4.42 13.70
C LYS A 11 -1.71 5.46 13.03
N THR A 12 -1.35 5.96 11.85
CA THR A 12 -2.16 6.93 11.13
C THR A 12 -3.10 6.22 10.15
N LYS A 13 -4.42 6.47 10.26
CA LYS A 13 -5.43 6.04 9.27
C LYS A 13 -5.27 6.76 7.91
N GLN A 14 -4.26 7.62 7.79
CA GLN A 14 -4.05 8.50 6.65
C GLN A 14 -3.52 7.74 5.43
N PHE A 15 -3.73 8.35 4.26
CA PHE A 15 -3.17 7.84 3.01
C PHE A 15 -1.66 8.05 3.02
N SER A 16 -0.90 6.98 2.79
CA SER A 16 0.56 6.98 2.88
C SER A 16 1.21 6.39 1.64
N THR A 17 2.49 6.67 1.45
CA THR A 17 3.29 6.16 0.32
C THR A 17 3.29 4.63 0.25
N LEU A 18 3.22 3.94 1.40
CA LEU A 18 3.08 2.49 1.48
C LEU A 18 1.84 1.96 0.74
N HIS A 19 0.72 2.71 0.76
CA HIS A 19 -0.47 2.30 0.01
C HIS A 19 -0.17 2.21 -1.49
N ILE A 20 0.53 3.23 -2.00
CA ILE A 20 0.92 3.35 -3.41
C ILE A 20 1.90 2.22 -3.77
N GLU A 21 2.89 1.97 -2.92
CA GLU A 21 3.89 0.91 -3.11
C GLU A 21 3.23 -0.48 -3.14
N ILE A 22 2.34 -0.79 -2.20
CA ILE A 22 1.61 -2.06 -2.17
C ILE A 22 0.80 -2.23 -3.46
N PHE A 23 0.09 -1.19 -3.89
CA PHE A 23 -0.71 -1.25 -5.11
C PHE A 23 0.16 -1.45 -6.34
N GLU A 24 1.28 -0.74 -6.46
CA GLU A 24 2.24 -0.91 -7.55
C GLU A 24 2.76 -2.36 -7.61
N GLN A 25 3.19 -2.92 -6.48
CA GLN A 25 3.61 -4.31 -6.38
C GLN A 25 2.50 -5.29 -6.76
N LEU A 26 1.24 -5.02 -6.39
CA LEU A 26 0.10 -5.84 -6.77
C LEU A 26 -0.10 -5.86 -8.30
N LEU A 27 0.19 -4.78 -9.00
CA LEU A 27 0.04 -4.69 -10.45
C LEU A 27 1.19 -5.35 -11.23
N VAL A 28 2.43 -5.23 -10.75
CA VAL A 28 3.62 -5.60 -11.54
C VAL A 28 4.27 -6.93 -11.15
N SER A 29 4.16 -7.37 -9.89
CA SER A 29 5.00 -8.46 -9.39
C SER A 29 4.54 -9.87 -9.77
N GLY A 30 3.28 -10.04 -10.20
CA GLY A 30 2.66 -11.36 -10.40
C GLY A 30 2.42 -12.18 -9.12
N LYS A 31 2.94 -11.73 -7.96
CA LYS A 31 2.83 -12.40 -6.66
C LYS A 31 1.40 -12.46 -6.16
N THR A 32 1.02 -13.51 -5.43
CA THR A 32 -0.31 -13.60 -4.82
C THR A 32 -0.49 -12.58 -3.68
N ASN A 33 -1.73 -12.35 -3.21
CA ASN A 33 -1.96 -11.50 -2.04
C ASN A 33 -1.27 -12.08 -0.79
N TRP A 34 -1.13 -13.40 -0.71
CA TRP A 34 -0.42 -14.08 0.37
C TRP A 34 1.07 -13.72 0.38
N ASP A 35 1.72 -13.79 -0.78
CA ASP A 35 3.13 -13.43 -0.95
C ASP A 35 3.37 -11.95 -0.64
N LEU A 36 2.49 -11.07 -1.11
CA LEU A 36 2.57 -9.64 -0.85
C LEU A 36 2.36 -9.34 0.64
N ASN A 37 1.38 -9.98 1.29
CA ASN A 37 1.19 -9.84 2.74
C ASN A 37 2.47 -10.21 3.48
N ARG A 38 3.09 -11.35 3.14
CA ARG A 38 4.37 -11.76 3.74
C ARG A 38 5.48 -10.73 3.47
N GLN A 39 5.61 -10.25 2.23
CA GLN A 39 6.63 -9.25 1.85
C GLN A 39 6.50 -7.95 2.65
N PHE A 40 5.27 -7.49 2.89
CA PHE A 40 5.00 -6.26 3.66
C PHE A 40 4.92 -6.49 5.17
N GLY A 41 5.09 -7.72 5.66
CA GLY A 41 5.11 -8.05 7.09
C GLY A 41 3.74 -8.28 7.72
N TYR A 42 2.70 -8.47 6.90
CA TYR A 42 1.36 -8.85 7.32
C TYR A 42 1.23 -10.37 7.48
N THR A 43 0.22 -10.79 8.25
CA THR A 43 -0.12 -12.20 8.40
C THR A 43 -0.71 -12.77 7.10
N LYS A 44 -0.59 -14.09 6.93
CA LYS A 44 -1.07 -14.82 5.73
C LYS A 44 -2.54 -14.53 5.39
N LYS A 45 -3.39 -14.41 6.41
CA LYS A 45 -4.84 -14.20 6.32
C LYS A 45 -5.24 -12.71 6.32
N SER A 46 -4.27 -11.80 6.26
CA SER A 46 -4.56 -10.37 6.31
C SER A 46 -5.25 -9.88 5.02
N HIS A 47 -6.19 -8.95 5.17
CA HIS A 47 -6.77 -8.20 4.06
C HIS A 47 -6.01 -6.90 3.73
N SER A 48 -4.93 -6.60 4.46
CA SER A 48 -4.17 -5.34 4.34
C SER A 48 -3.80 -5.01 2.90
N VAL A 49 -3.24 -5.95 2.12
CA VAL A 49 -2.87 -5.67 0.72
C VAL A 49 -4.08 -5.23 -0.12
N VAL A 50 -5.23 -5.87 0.07
CA VAL A 50 -6.46 -5.54 -0.65
C VAL A 50 -6.98 -4.17 -0.22
N ASP A 51 -7.01 -3.91 1.09
CA ASP A 51 -7.53 -2.64 1.63
C ASP A 51 -6.63 -1.46 1.27
N HIS A 52 -5.31 -1.63 1.33
CA HIS A 52 -4.36 -0.61 0.90
C HIS A 52 -4.52 -0.32 -0.59
N SER A 53 -4.64 -1.36 -1.41
CA SER A 53 -4.86 -1.22 -2.86
C SER A 53 -6.18 -0.50 -3.16
N ARG A 54 -7.28 -0.85 -2.47
CA ARG A 54 -8.59 -0.20 -2.65
C ARG A 54 -8.55 1.30 -2.35
N LYS A 55 -7.82 1.72 -1.32
CA LYS A 55 -7.63 3.15 -1.02
C LYS A 55 -6.96 3.89 -2.17
N VAL A 56 -5.96 3.28 -2.83
CA VAL A 56 -5.31 3.88 -4.01
C VAL A 56 -6.28 3.91 -5.19
N MET A 57 -6.95 2.79 -5.47
CA MET A 57 -7.92 2.68 -6.57
C MET A 57 -9.02 3.75 -6.49
N TYR A 58 -9.65 3.94 -5.32
CA TYR A 58 -10.69 4.95 -5.18
C TYR A 58 -10.16 6.38 -5.37
N LYS A 59 -8.94 6.68 -4.91
CA LYS A 59 -8.31 7.98 -5.16
C LYS A 59 -8.01 8.19 -6.64
N LEU A 60 -7.56 7.16 -7.36
CA LEU A 60 -7.35 7.22 -8.80
C LEU A 60 -8.65 7.46 -9.56
N LEU A 61 -9.74 6.78 -9.19
CA LEU A 61 -11.05 7.01 -9.81
C LEU A 61 -11.49 8.47 -9.63
N ILE A 62 -11.34 9.03 -8.43
CA ILE A 62 -11.67 10.44 -8.17
C ILE A 62 -10.81 11.39 -9.02
N LEU A 63 -9.51 11.14 -9.14
CA LEU A 63 -8.60 11.97 -9.94
C LEU A 63 -8.94 11.94 -11.44
N GLU A 64 -9.45 10.82 -11.93
CA GLU A 64 -9.89 10.65 -13.32
C GLU A 64 -11.37 11.01 -13.53
N ASN A 65 -12.06 11.53 -12.51
CA ASN A 65 -13.50 11.82 -12.53
C ASN A 65 -14.36 10.61 -12.96
N LEU A 66 -13.94 9.40 -12.53
CA LEU A 66 -14.63 8.15 -12.80
C LEU A 66 -15.49 7.75 -11.61
N LYS A 67 -16.73 7.30 -11.88
CA LYS A 67 -17.63 6.82 -10.84
C LYS A 67 -17.23 5.43 -10.37
N ARG A 68 -17.41 5.17 -9.08
CA ARG A 68 -17.11 3.88 -8.45
C ARG A 68 -18.01 2.78 -8.98
N GLU A 69 -19.29 3.09 -9.16
CA GLU A 69 -20.36 2.17 -9.54
C GLU A 69 -20.08 1.58 -10.93
N GLU A 70 -19.63 2.43 -11.86
CA GLU A 70 -19.29 2.07 -13.24
C GLU A 70 -17.95 1.32 -13.36
N ASN A 71 -17.14 1.30 -12.30
CA ASN A 71 -15.79 0.73 -12.28
C ASN A 71 -15.59 -0.29 -11.15
N LEU A 72 -16.69 -0.80 -10.58
CA LEU A 72 -16.64 -1.70 -9.43
C LEU A 72 -15.95 -3.02 -9.76
N ASP A 73 -16.13 -3.51 -10.99
CA ASP A 73 -15.45 -4.69 -11.55
C ASP A 73 -13.92 -4.56 -11.47
N LYS A 74 -13.40 -3.39 -11.84
CA LYS A 74 -11.96 -3.07 -11.81
C LYS A 74 -11.42 -3.02 -10.40
N VAL A 75 -12.24 -2.58 -9.44
CA VAL A 75 -11.88 -2.54 -8.01
C VAL A 75 -11.92 -3.92 -7.36
N ILE A 76 -12.87 -4.77 -7.75
CA ILE A 76 -12.99 -6.14 -7.24
C ILE A 76 -11.87 -7.02 -7.81
N TYR A 77 -11.56 -6.87 -9.10
CA TYR A 77 -10.60 -7.71 -9.82
C TYR A 77 -9.41 -6.92 -10.39
N PRO A 78 -8.61 -6.20 -9.56
CA PRO A 78 -7.59 -5.28 -10.06
C PRO A 78 -6.51 -5.92 -10.92
N ARG A 79 -6.26 -7.23 -10.74
CA ARG A 79 -5.27 -7.97 -11.52
C ARG A 79 -5.71 -8.25 -12.96
N LEU A 80 -7.01 -8.42 -13.20
CA LEU A 80 -7.55 -8.56 -14.56
C LEU A 80 -7.38 -7.26 -15.35
N TYR A 81 -7.47 -6.13 -14.65
CA TYR A 81 -7.34 -4.79 -15.23
C TYR A 81 -5.98 -4.14 -14.92
N LYS A 82 -4.92 -4.95 -14.74
CA LYS A 82 -3.63 -4.46 -14.25
C LYS A 82 -3.02 -3.36 -15.12
N PHE A 83 -3.15 -3.46 -16.45
CA PHE A 83 -2.62 -2.48 -17.39
C PHE A 83 -3.39 -1.16 -17.33
N TRP A 84 -4.72 -1.24 -17.19
CA TRP A 84 -5.57 -0.08 -17.03
C TRP A 84 -5.23 0.67 -15.73
N TRP A 85 -5.14 -0.07 -14.62
CA TRP A 85 -4.72 0.49 -13.34
C TRP A 85 -3.31 1.04 -13.35
N LYS A 86 -2.36 0.37 -14.01
CA LYS A 86 -0.97 0.85 -14.13
C LYS A 86 -0.91 2.17 -14.89
N ARG A 87 -1.65 2.29 -16.00
CA ARG A 87 -1.75 3.54 -16.76
C ARG A 87 -2.31 4.69 -15.91
N LEU A 88 -3.40 4.45 -15.17
CA LEU A 88 -3.98 5.45 -14.26
C LEU A 88 -3.01 5.83 -13.15
N LEU A 89 -2.34 4.84 -12.56
CA LEU A 89 -1.37 5.03 -11.51
C LEU A 89 -0.21 5.88 -12.03
N ASP A 90 0.38 5.55 -13.17
CA ASP A 90 1.52 6.29 -13.73
C ASP A 90 1.18 7.74 -14.04
N LYS A 91 0.01 7.98 -14.64
CA LYS A 91 -0.51 9.32 -14.93
C LYS A 91 -0.66 10.17 -13.65
N ASN A 92 -1.16 9.57 -12.57
CA ASN A 92 -1.55 10.28 -11.35
C ASN A 92 -0.57 10.12 -10.18
N LYS A 93 0.52 9.36 -10.36
CA LYS A 93 1.49 9.07 -9.29
C LYS A 93 2.04 10.34 -8.62
N PRO A 94 2.40 11.42 -9.36
CA PRO A 94 2.87 12.65 -8.73
C PRO A 94 1.81 13.28 -7.80
N ALA A 95 0.55 13.33 -8.24
CA ALA A 95 -0.55 13.89 -7.45
C ALA A 95 -0.88 13.04 -6.22
N LEU A 96 -0.78 11.70 -6.33
CA LEU A 96 -0.95 10.79 -5.19
C LEU A 96 0.17 10.97 -4.16
N LEU A 97 1.42 11.05 -4.61
CA LEU A 97 2.58 11.25 -3.74
C LEU A 97 2.52 12.60 -3.02
N GLY A 98 2.10 13.67 -3.69
CA GLY A 98 1.92 14.98 -3.05
C GLY A 98 0.87 15.02 -1.94
N LYS A 99 -0.05 14.04 -1.89
CA LYS A 99 -1.08 13.91 -0.84
C LYS A 99 -0.76 12.80 0.17
N ALA A 100 0.25 11.99 -0.08
CA ALA A 100 0.57 10.83 0.72
C ALA A 100 1.55 11.19 1.83
N VAL A 101 1.27 10.76 3.06
CA VAL A 101 2.23 10.86 4.15
C VAL A 101 3.34 9.83 3.92
N VAL A 102 4.59 10.25 4.01
CA VAL A 102 5.72 9.32 3.97
C VAL A 102 5.62 8.40 5.17
N ALA A 103 5.62 7.09 4.93
CA ALA A 103 5.61 6.11 5.99
C ALA A 103 6.98 6.11 6.71
N LEU A 104 7.08 6.83 7.82
CA LEU A 104 8.21 6.70 8.74
C LEU A 104 8.01 5.42 9.56
N TYR A 105 8.79 4.40 9.22
CA TYR A 105 8.99 3.27 10.12
C TYR A 105 9.89 3.73 11.26
N TYR A 106 9.59 3.35 12.50
CA TYR A 106 10.54 3.53 13.59
C TYR A 106 11.76 2.65 13.27
N GLU A 107 12.83 3.25 12.74
CA GLU A 107 14.16 2.75 13.05
C GLU A 107 14.34 2.87 14.56
N GLU A 108 14.89 1.82 15.14
CA GLU A 108 14.92 1.58 16.56
C GLU A 108 15.38 2.81 17.36
N ARG A 109 14.66 3.06 18.45
CA ARG A 109 15.07 3.93 19.54
C ARG A 109 16.24 3.31 20.33
N SER A 110 17.27 2.79 19.64
CA SER A 110 18.46 2.15 20.23
C SER A 110 19.73 3.02 20.12
N ALA A 111 19.63 4.28 19.69
CA ALA A 111 20.74 5.23 19.64
C ALA A 111 20.72 6.32 20.73
N LEU A 112 20.04 6.10 21.87
CA LEU A 112 20.07 7.06 22.98
C LEU A 112 20.18 6.37 24.36
N THR A 113 21.12 5.44 24.53
CA THR A 113 21.50 4.99 25.90
C THR A 113 22.90 4.41 26.02
N ARG A 114 23.88 4.79 25.19
CA ARG A 114 25.30 4.48 25.49
C ARG A 114 26.23 5.57 24.97
N LYS A 115 26.46 6.58 25.79
CA LYS A 115 27.77 7.23 26.06
C LYS A 115 27.56 8.40 27.03
N ASN A 116 27.06 8.07 28.22
CA ASN A 116 27.46 8.74 29.46
C ASN A 116 28.14 7.65 30.28
N CYS A 117 29.42 7.43 30.01
CA CYS A 117 30.46 6.83 30.85
C CYS A 117 31.78 7.10 30.14
#